data_AF-A0AAD7DC33-F1
#
_entry.id   AF-A0AAD7DC33-F1
#
_cell.length_a   1.000
_cell.length_b   1.000
_cell.length_c   1.000
_cell.angle_alpha   90.00
_cell.angle_beta   90.00
_cell.angle_gamma   90.00
#
_symmetry.space_group_name_H-M   'P 1'
#
loop_
_entity.id
_entity.type
_entity.pdbx_description
1 polymer ?
#
loop_
_entity_poly.entity_id
_entity_poly.type
_entity_poly.pdbx_seq_one_letter_code
_entity_poly.pdbx_strand_id
1 'polypeptide(L)' 'DDAHGPVNDDFPLAYIEWFTPFNQLEKISGMYIVHRSSRAQRRNTTVVSVEHLIRNYHLMAKAGANIDHTWTTDNVLE' A
#
# COMPACT_ATOMS: atom_id res chain seq x y z
N ASP A 1 -39.25 5.03 -17.17
CA ASP A 1 -38.30 5.72 -18.06
C ASP A 1 -37.37 6.49 -17.14
N ASP A 2 -36.43 5.77 -16.55
CA ASP A 2 -35.60 6.24 -15.44
C ASP A 2 -34.43 7.03 -16.01
N ALA A 3 -34.55 8.35 -15.96
CA ALA A 3 -33.51 9.28 -16.34
C ALA A 3 -32.34 9.19 -15.34
N HIS A 4 -31.42 8.27 -15.57
CA HIS A 4 -30.06 8.38 -15.06
C HIS A 4 -29.43 9.61 -15.72
N GLY A 5 -29.42 10.73 -14.99
CA GLY A 5 -28.65 11.91 -15.36
C GLY A 5 -27.16 11.55 -15.57
N PRO A 6 -26.39 12.36 -16.29
CA PRO A 6 -24.99 12.05 -16.58
C PRO A 6 -24.23 11.92 -15.25
N VAL A 7 -23.79 10.70 -14.93
CA VAL A 7 -22.83 10.48 -13.86
C VAL A 7 -21.53 11.10 -14.37
N ASN A 8 -21.12 12.22 -13.76
CA ASN A 8 -19.80 12.78 -14.02
C ASN A 8 -18.77 11.83 -13.39
N ASP A 9 -18.32 10.87 -14.17
CA ASP A 9 -17.33 9.84 -13.81
C ASP A 9 -15.87 10.36 -13.89
N ASP A 10 -15.63 11.65 -13.66
CA ASP A 10 -14.27 12.22 -13.64
C ASP A 10 -13.59 11.99 -12.27
N PHE A 11 -13.62 10.75 -11.79
CA PHE A 11 -12.83 10.37 -10.63
C PHE A 11 -11.35 10.30 -11.02
N PRO A 12 -10.44 10.84 -10.19
CA PRO A 12 -9.02 10.75 -10.47
C PRO A 12 -8.58 9.28 -10.53
N LEU A 13 -7.65 8.99 -11.42
CA LEU A 13 -7.03 7.67 -11.53
C LEU A 13 -5.85 7.57 -10.57
N ALA A 14 -5.76 6.43 -9.89
CA ALA A 14 -4.61 6.05 -9.07
C ALA A 14 -3.74 5.06 -9.82
N TYR A 15 -2.43 5.31 -9.82
CA TYR A 15 -1.41 4.35 -10.25
C TYR A 15 -0.90 3.56 -9.05
N ILE A 16 -1.01 2.23 -9.11
CA ILE A 16 -0.65 1.33 -8.02
C ILE A 16 0.51 0.45 -8.46
N GLU A 17 1.57 0.40 -7.66
CA GLU A 17 2.65 -0.58 -7.77
C GLU A 17 2.44 -1.67 -6.72
N TRP A 18 2.38 -2.92 -7.16
CA TRP A 18 2.20 -4.05 -6.25
C TRP A 18 3.53 -4.47 -5.63
N PHE A 19 3.50 -4.86 -4.36
CA PHE A 19 4.61 -5.50 -3.67
C PHE A 19 4.42 -7.02 -3.61
N THR A 20 5.48 -7.75 -3.28
CA THR A 20 5.44 -9.20 -3.04
C THR A 20 4.59 -9.51 -1.81
N PRO A 21 3.90 -10.67 -1.76
CA PRO A 21 3.19 -11.10 -0.56
C PRO A 21 4.11 -11.25 0.65
N PHE A 22 3.52 -11.16 1.85
CA PHE A 22 4.22 -11.33 3.14
C PHE A 22 4.62 -12.79 3.39
N ASN A 23 5.71 -13.21 2.74
CA ASN A 23 6.15 -14.61 2.77
C ASN A 23 7.44 -14.82 3.55
N GLN A 24 8.28 -13.79 3.69
CA GLN A 24 9.59 -13.89 4.32
C GLN A 24 9.68 -12.95 5.51
N LEU A 25 9.87 -13.52 6.70
CA LEU A 25 10.18 -12.78 7.91
C LEU A 25 11.69 -12.57 8.02
N GLU A 26 12.11 -11.34 8.25
CA GLU A 26 13.48 -10.97 8.59
C GLU A 26 13.72 -11.31 10.07
N LYS A 27 14.81 -12.04 10.34
CA LYS A 27 15.00 -12.70 11.65
C LYS A 27 15.41 -11.74 12.77
N ILE A 28 15.92 -10.55 12.45
CA ILE A 28 16.47 -9.61 13.43
C ILE A 28 15.37 -8.67 13.91
N SER A 29 14.70 -8.01 12.98
CA SER A 29 13.59 -7.09 13.18
C SER A 29 12.24 -7.78 13.40
N GLY A 30 12.09 -9.03 12.98
CA GLY A 30 10.80 -9.72 12.99
C GLY A 30 9.77 -9.14 12.01
N MET A 31 10.22 -8.35 11.02
CA MET A 31 9.36 -7.73 10.02
C MET A 31 9.31 -8.53 8.72
N TYR A 32 8.26 -8.36 7.92
CA TYR A 32 8.18 -8.96 6.58
C TYR A 32 9.03 -8.18 5.58
N ILE A 33 9.86 -8.90 4.82
CA ILE A 33 10.55 -8.34 3.67
C ILE A 33 9.61 -8.35 2.48
N VAL A 34 9.41 -7.19 1.87
CA VAL A 34 8.66 -7.04 0.62
C VAL A 34 9.49 -6.35 -0.45
N HIS A 35 9.32 -6.80 -1.69
CA HIS A 35 9.94 -6.20 -2.87
C HIS A 35 8.86 -5.77 -3.86
N ARG A 36 9.21 -4.92 -4.83
CA ARG A 36 8.30 -4.60 -5.93
C ARG A 36 8.00 -5.86 -6.74
N SER A 37 6.72 -6.16 -6.92
CA SER A 37 6.27 -7.32 -7.67
C SER A 37 6.53 -7.10 -9.16
N SER A 38 6.95 -8.17 -9.85
CA SER A 38 7.08 -8.20 -11.31
C SER A 38 6.22 -9.30 -11.91
N ARG A 39 5.65 -9.03 -13.09
CA ARG A 39 4.90 -10.00 -13.89
C ARG A 39 5.43 -9.95 -15.32
N ALA A 40 5.85 -11.10 -15.85
CA ALA A 40 6.46 -11.20 -17.18
C ALA A 40 7.61 -10.19 -17.40
N GLN A 41 8.54 -10.11 -16.44
CA GLN A 41 9.71 -9.20 -16.44
C GLN A 41 9.36 -7.70 -16.47
N ARG A 42 8.11 -7.32 -16.15
CA ARG A 42 7.67 -5.92 -16.03
C ARG A 42 7.12 -5.65 -14.64
N ARG A 43 7.10 -4.37 -14.23
CA ARG A 43 6.51 -3.96 -12.95
C ARG A 43 5.04 -4.38 -12.91
N ASN A 44 4.66 -5.08 -11.84
CA ASN A 44 3.27 -5.42 -11.62
C ASN A 44 2.55 -4.17 -11.13
N THR A 45 1.72 -3.59 -12.01
CA THR A 45 1.11 -2.28 -11.80
C THR A 45 -0.34 -2.31 -12.24
N THR A 46 -1.17 -1.43 -11.67
CA THR A 46 -2.58 -1.32 -12.04
C THR A 46 -3.01 0.15 -11.95
N VAL A 47 -3.86 0.57 -12.87
CA VAL A 47 -4.49 1.89 -12.85
C VAL A 47 -5.97 1.67 -12.54
N VAL A 48 -6.47 2.33 -11.49
CA VAL A 48 -7.88 2.20 -11.05
C VAL A 48 -8.46 3.58 -10.73
N SER A 49 -9.78 3.73 -10.88
CA SER A 49 -10.50 4.89 -10.30
C SER A 49 -10.31 4.89 -8.78
N VAL A 50 -10.04 6.07 -8.20
CA VAL A 50 -9.87 6.24 -6.76
C VAL A 50 -11.13 5.81 -5.98
N GLU A 51 -12.32 5.86 -6.58
CA GLU A 51 -13.55 5.43 -5.92
C GLU A 51 -13.58 3.93 -5.60
N HIS A 52 -12.85 3.11 -6.37
CA HIS A 52 -12.71 1.67 -6.14
C HIS A 52 -11.72 1.34 -5.01
N LEU A 53 -10.96 2.34 -4.56
CA LEU A 53 -10.08 2.17 -3.41
C LEU A 53 -10.90 2.31 -2.15
N ILE A 54 -11.24 1.17 -1.55
CA ILE A 54 -11.71 1.16 -0.17
C ILE A 54 -10.57 1.77 0.66
N ARG A 55 -10.84 2.94 1.25
CA ARG A 55 -9.91 3.64 2.13
C ARG A 55 -9.65 2.70 3.31
N ASN A 56 -8.57 1.92 3.24
CA ASN A 56 -8.16 1.07 4.33
C ASN A 56 -8.01 1.98 5.55
N TYR A 57 -8.91 1.77 6.53
CA TYR A 57 -8.87 2.46 7.81
C TYR A 57 -7.47 2.32 8.36
N HIS A 58 -6.90 3.45 8.78
CA HIS A 58 -5.62 3.62 9.44
C HIS A 58 -4.89 2.29 9.69
N LEU A 59 -3.92 1.97 8.82
CA LEU A 59 -2.80 1.10 9.19
C LEU A 59 -2.04 1.80 10.32
N MET A 60 -2.68 1.95 11.48
CA MET A 60 -2.00 2.29 12.72
C MET A 60 -1.05 1.13 12.92
N ALA A 61 0.25 1.41 12.77
CA ALA A 61 1.26 0.51 13.24
C ALA A 61 0.88 0.17 14.68
N LYS A 62 0.53 -1.09 14.93
CA LYS A 62 0.30 -1.58 16.29
C LYS A 62 1.68 -1.73 16.93
N ALA A 63 2.37 -0.62 17.13
CA ALA A 63 3.54 -0.56 17.96
C ALA A 63 3.06 -0.80 19.38
N GLY A 64 3.43 -1.94 19.98
CA GLY A 64 3.10 -2.25 21.37
C GLY A 64 3.77 -1.30 22.39
N ALA A 65 4.54 -0.32 21.92
CA ALA A 65 5.30 0.66 22.69
C ALA A 65 5.29 2.04 21.98
N ASN A 66 5.71 3.08 22.71
CA ASN A 66 5.90 4.42 22.17
C ASN A 66 6.97 4.38 21.05
N ILE A 67 6.60 4.80 19.85
CA ILE A 67 7.52 4.87 18.70
C ILE A 67 8.44 6.07 18.94
N ASP A 68 9.74 5.83 19.03
CA ASP A 68 10.71 6.90 19.19
C ASP A 68 10.68 7.81 17.94
N HIS A 69 10.39 9.09 18.15
CA HIS A 69 10.31 10.08 17.08
C HIS A 69 11.68 10.44 16.48
N THR A 70 12.78 9.98 17.09
CA THR A 70 14.13 10.13 16.55
C THR A 70 14.51 9.02 15.56
N TRP A 71 13.63 8.03 15.37
CA TRP A 71 13.85 6.96 14.40
C TRP A 71 13.82 7.48 12.96
N THR A 72 14.91 7.24 12.24
CA THR A 72 15.07 7.37 10.80
C THR A 72 15.17 5.98 10.19
N THR A 73 15.08 5.90 8.86
CA THR A 73 15.31 4.64 8.13
C THR A 73 16.66 3.98 8.46
N ASP A 74 17.63 4.76 8.93
CA ASP A 74 19.00 4.32 9.15
C ASP A 74 19.24 3.77 10.57
N ASN A 75 18.46 4.20 11.56
CA ASN A 75 18.69 3.87 12.98
C ASN A 75 17.56 3.08 13.65
N VAL A 76 16.47 2.79 12.95
CA VAL A 76 15.26 2.15 13.52
C VAL A 76 15.51 0.74 14.10
N LEU A 77 16.68 0.14 13.83
CA LEU A 77 17.09 -1.19 14.30
C LEU A 77 18.20 -1.16 15.36
N GLU A 78 18.72 0.01 15.72
CA GLU A 78 19.75 0.21 16.76
C GLU A 78 19.11 0.42 18.14
#